data_AF-A0A7C2C1D1-F1
#
_entry.id   AF-A0A7C2C1D1-F1
#
_cell.length_a   1.000
_cell.length_b   1.000
_cell.length_c   1.000
_cell.angle_alpha   90.00
_cell.angle_beta   90.00
_cell.angle_gamma   90.00
#
_symmetry.space_group_name_H-M   'P 1'
#
loop_
_entity.id
_entity.type
_entity.pdbx_description
1 polymer ?
#
loop_
_entity_poly.entity_id
_entity_poly.type
_entity_poly.pdbx_seq_one_letter_code
_entity_poly.pdbx_strand_id
1 'polypeptide(L)' 'MSRRRLLAGLLGLGLSRAQGLRAEEVVGALEVPWALAFLPGGGMLISERPGRIRLFRGGRLST' A
#
# COMPACT_ATOMS: atom_id res chain seq x y z
N MET A 1 -44.43 14.06 14.03
CA MET A 1 -43.15 13.38 13.76
C MET A 1 -42.23 13.53 14.97
N SER A 2 -41.85 12.42 15.62
CA SER A 2 -41.11 12.45 16.90
C SER A 2 -39.65 12.84 16.70
N ARG A 3 -39.19 13.85 17.45
CA ARG A 3 -37.80 14.36 17.52
C ARG A 3 -36.75 13.27 17.78
N ARG A 4 -37.16 12.10 18.27
CA ARG A 4 -36.29 10.93 18.48
C ARG A 4 -35.69 10.33 17.21
N ARG A 5 -36.25 10.59 16.01
CA ARG A 5 -35.71 10.05 14.75
C ARG A 5 -34.63 10.92 14.09
N LEU A 6 -34.44 12.18 14.53
CA LEU A 6 -33.44 13.09 13.96
C LEU A 6 -32.02 12.84 14.50
N LEU A 7 -31.90 12.36 15.74
CA LEU A 7 -30.61 12.13 16.39
C LEU A 7 -29.85 10.91 15.83
N ALA A 8 -30.55 9.93 15.26
CA ALA A 8 -29.91 8.75 14.67
C ALA A 8 -29.25 9.04 13.30
N GLY A 9 -29.72 10.06 12.56
CA GLY A 9 -29.16 10.41 11.25
C GLY A 9 -27.81 11.13 11.31
N LEU A 10 -27.55 11.88 12.38
CA LEU A 10 -26.32 12.68 12.52
C LEU A 10 -25.12 11.88 13.05
N LEU A 11 -25.35 10.75 13.76
CA LEU A 11 -24.28 9.85 14.19
C LEU A 11 -23.68 9.03 13.03
N GLY A 12 -24.46 8.74 11.99
CA GLY A 12 -24.00 7.95 10.83
C GLY A 12 -23.04 8.70 9.91
N LEU A 13 -23.14 10.04 9.86
CA LEU A 13 -22.31 10.90 8.99
C LEU A 13 -20.88 11.09 9.50
N GLY A 14 -20.62 10.83 10.79
CA GLY A 14 -19.29 10.97 11.40
C GLY A 14 -18.37 9.75 11.22
N LEU A 15 -18.91 8.62 10.75
CA LEU A 15 -18.19 7.35 10.63
C LEU A 15 -17.53 7.15 9.26
N SER A 16 -17.85 7.95 8.25
CA SER A 16 -17.17 7.92 6.95
C SER A 16 -15.92 8.80 6.97
N ARG A 17 -14.97 8.51 7.86
CA ARG A 17 -13.59 8.96 7.66
C ARG A 17 -12.96 8.03 6.63
N ALA A 18 -12.53 8.57 5.50
CA ALA A 18 -11.62 7.86 4.62
C ALA A 18 -10.45 7.35 5.47
N GLN A 19 -10.21 6.04 5.45
CA GLN A 19 -9.04 5.48 6.12
C GLN A 19 -7.80 6.11 5.47
N GLY A 20 -7.03 6.88 6.24
CA GLY A 20 -5.84 7.53 5.71
C GLY A 20 -4.87 6.48 5.20
N LEU A 21 -4.42 6.63 3.96
CA LEU A 21 -3.35 5.78 3.43
C LEU A 21 -2.03 6.20 4.08
N ARG A 22 -1.33 5.22 4.67
CA ARG A 22 0.03 5.41 5.18
C ARG A 22 0.99 4.63 4.29
N ALA A 23 1.85 5.36 3.59
CA ALA A 23 2.93 4.78 2.82
C ALA A 23 4.19 4.70 3.70
N GLU A 24 4.94 3.60 3.55
CA GLU A 24 6.25 3.41 4.15
C GLU A 24 7.22 2.93 3.06
N GLU A 25 8.48 3.30 3.18
CA GLU A 25 9.52 2.81 2.28
C GLU A 25 9.82 1.34 2.60
N VAL A 26 9.56 0.46 1.62
CA VAL A 26 9.88 -0.97 1.73
C VAL A 26 11.34 -1.23 1.36
N VAL A 27 11.84 -0.53 0.34
CA VAL A 27 13.19 -0.67 -0.20
C VAL A 27 13.55 0.56 -1.05
N GLY A 28 14.77 1.08 -0.87
CA GLY A 28 15.31 2.20 -1.65
C GLY A 28 16.41 1.79 -2.63
N ALA A 29 17.17 2.78 -3.12
CA ALA A 29 18.31 2.60 -4.02
C ALA A 29 18.01 1.81 -5.31
N LEU A 30 16.81 2.04 -5.87
CA LEU A 30 16.38 1.53 -7.17
C LEU A 30 16.58 2.60 -8.26
N GLU A 31 16.95 2.17 -9.45
CA GLU A 31 17.18 2.98 -10.63
C GLU A 31 16.00 2.87 -11.59
N VAL A 32 15.04 3.76 -11.40
CA VAL A 32 13.81 3.85 -12.20
C VAL A 32 13.07 2.49 -12.24
N PRO A 33 12.49 2.05 -11.11
CA PRO A 33 11.73 0.81 -11.06
C PRO A 33 10.46 0.91 -11.93
N TRP A 34 10.20 -0.11 -12.75
CA TRP A 34 9.07 -0.13 -13.69
C TRP A 34 7.91 -0.98 -13.21
N ALA A 35 8.20 -2.21 -12.77
CA ALA A 35 7.20 -3.17 -12.34
C ALA A 35 7.71 -3.98 -11.15
N LEU A 36 6.77 -4.53 -10.38
CA LEU A 36 7.04 -5.47 -9.33
C LEU A 36 6.09 -6.68 -9.42
N ALA A 37 6.57 -7.84 -9.00
CA ALA A 37 5.79 -9.06 -8.91
C ALA A 37 6.05 -9.76 -7.57
N PHE A 38 5.00 -10.04 -6.81
CA PHE A 38 5.10 -10.80 -5.57
C PHE A 38 5.35 -12.28 -5.86
N LEU A 39 6.21 -12.90 -5.06
CA LEU A 39 6.56 -14.30 -5.21
C LEU A 39 5.84 -15.18 -4.18
N PRO A 40 5.49 -16.44 -4.55
CA PRO A 40 5.12 -17.46 -3.58
C PRO A 40 6.23 -17.63 -2.53
N GLY A 41 5.85 -17.75 -1.25
CA GLY A 41 6.80 -17.85 -0.14
C GLY A 41 7.42 -16.51 0.30
N GLY A 42 6.95 -15.39 -0.23
CA GLY A 42 7.34 -14.04 0.19
C GLY A 42 8.50 -13.46 -0.63
N GLY A 43 8.56 -12.12 -0.63
CA GLY A 43 9.48 -11.34 -1.46
C GLY A 43 8.85 -10.86 -2.77
N MET A 44 9.64 -10.13 -3.55
CA MET A 44 9.22 -9.50 -4.80
C MET A 44 10.36 -9.42 -5.82
N LEU A 45 10.05 -9.59 -7.10
CA LEU A 45 10.92 -9.22 -8.22
C LEU A 45 10.65 -7.77 -8.60
N ILE A 46 11.69 -7.00 -8.88
CA ILE A 46 11.60 -5.59 -9.29
C ILE A 46 12.38 -5.41 -10.59
N SER A 47 11.76 -4.91 -11.64
CA SER A 47 12.45 -4.54 -12.88
C SER A 47 12.91 -3.08 -12.84
N GLU A 48 14.16 -2.82 -13.25
CA GLU A 48 14.77 -1.49 -13.30
C GLU A 48 15.09 -1.11 -14.76
N ARG A 49 14.95 0.19 -15.11
CA ARG A 49 15.19 0.70 -16.48
C ARG A 49 16.51 0.25 -17.13
N PRO A 50 17.64 0.10 -16.41
CA PRO A 50 18.91 -0.35 -16.99
C PRO A 50 18.92 -1.79 -17.50
N GLY A 51 17.80 -2.51 -17.42
CA GLY A 51 17.66 -3.86 -17.98
C GLY A 51 18.04 -4.96 -16.99
N ARG A 52 17.78 -4.77 -15.70
CA ARG A 52 18.02 -5.77 -14.65
C ARG A 52 16.76 -6.07 -13.83
N ILE A 53 16.72 -7.27 -13.27
CA ILE A 53 15.68 -7.71 -12.33
C ILE A 53 16.35 -7.92 -10.97
N ARG A 54 15.81 -7.29 -9.92
CA ARG A 54 16.26 -7.46 -8.54
C ARG A 54 15.30 -8.35 -7.78
N LEU A 55 15.84 -9.20 -6.90
CA LEU A 55 15.06 -9.90 -5.90
C LEU A 55 15.11 -9.12 -4.58
N PHE A 56 13.95 -8.79 -4.02
CA PHE A 56 13.83 -8.33 -2.64
C PHE A 56 13.21 -9.42 -1.76
N ARG A 57 13.93 -9.85 -0.73
CA ARG A 57 13.46 -10.84 0.25
C ARG A 57 14.16 -10.62 1.59
N GLY A 58 13.40 -10.70 2.68
CA GLY A 58 13.94 -10.54 4.04
C GLY A 58 14.65 -9.19 4.27
N GLY A 59 14.13 -8.11 3.67
CA GLY A 59 14.72 -6.77 3.82
C GLY A 59 15.99 -6.52 2.99
N ARG A 60 16.36 -7.43 2.08
CA ARG A 60 17.59 -7.32 1.27
C ARG A 60 17.27 -7.37 -0.22
N LEU A 61 18.00 -6.56 -0.99
CA LEU A 61 18.07 -6.64 -2.45
C LEU A 61 19.24 -7.53 -2.88
N SER A 62 19.01 -8.39 -3.85
CA SER A 62 20.04 -9.15 -4.57
C SER A 62 19.79 -9.12 -6.08
N THR A 63 20.82 -9.45 -6.86
CA THR A 63 20.76 -9.65 -8.30
C THR A 63 21.05 -11.11 -8.59
#